data_AF-I7MD70-F1
#
_entry.id   AF-I7MD70-F1
#
_cell.length_a   1.000
_cell.length_b   1.000
_cell.length_c   1.000
_cell.angle_alpha   90.00
_cell.angle_beta   90.00
_cell.angle_gamma   90.00
#
_symmetry.space_group_name_H-M   'P 1'
#
loop_
_entity.id
_entity.type
_entity.pdbx_description
1 polymer ?
#
loop_
_entity_poly.entity_id
_entity_poly.type
_entity_poly.pdbx_seq_one_letter_code
_entity_poly.pdbx_strand_id
1 'polypeptide(L)'
;MSSFIQYEFLKIYQGNQKIKNYYKRKRLIFQQKKVLKKKQKEIQMSTNNLRLKPWFHWTDEERSHAIFSAYEKRILKSEDLPSFLRANRINNVSTWVFPLIALPLFNQSIFKLGFAQRILLTRPAIEWHCFKIATVAASWLAWLNFSPFYRKLENEKEYLLDTLESRIGINVLDLNDALPRWTTSQEYNRRTQQLYNQRNGFFAGLLYPQEESSRPLVDIASFPKNLHKEKLTK
;
A
#
# COMPACT_ATOMS: atom_id res chain seq x y z
N MET A 1 -32.17 58.31 -7.06
CA MET A 1 -32.97 57.10 -7.39
C MET A 1 -32.15 56.00 -8.09
N SER A 2 -31.21 56.30 -8.98
CA SER A 2 -30.41 55.28 -9.71
C SER A 2 -29.54 54.37 -8.81
N SER A 3 -28.93 54.91 -7.75
CA SER A 3 -28.02 54.15 -6.86
C SER A 3 -28.71 53.06 -6.01
N PHE A 4 -29.98 53.25 -5.63
CA PHE A 4 -30.73 52.29 -4.83
C PHE A 4 -31.09 51.02 -5.63
N ILE A 5 -31.46 51.19 -6.91
CA ILE A 5 -31.78 50.08 -7.82
C ILE A 5 -30.53 49.23 -8.06
N GLN A 6 -29.36 49.85 -8.22
CA GLN A 6 -28.10 49.14 -8.43
C GLN A 6 -27.67 48.33 -7.19
N TYR A 7 -27.92 48.85 -5.98
CA TYR A 7 -27.64 48.13 -4.73
C TYR A 7 -28.54 46.89 -4.55
N GLU A 8 -29.85 47.02 -4.76
CA GLU A 8 -30.78 45.89 -4.66
C GLU A 8 -30.50 44.81 -5.72
N PHE A 9 -30.14 45.20 -6.95
CA PHE A 9 -29.74 44.24 -7.98
C PHE A 9 -28.47 43.47 -7.61
N LEU A 10 -27.48 44.15 -7.03
CA LEU A 10 -26.22 43.54 -6.60
C LEU A 10 -26.45 42.56 -5.43
N LYS A 11 -27.35 42.89 -4.51
CA LYS A 11 -27.77 42.05 -3.39
C LYS A 11 -28.48 40.79 -3.87
N ILE A 12 -29.41 40.90 -4.82
CA ILE A 12 -30.10 39.77 -5.46
C ILE A 12 -29.09 38.88 -6.20
N TYR A 13 -28.19 39.48 -6.97
CA TYR A 13 -27.15 38.75 -7.70
C TYR A 13 -26.21 37.96 -6.77
N GLN A 14 -25.73 38.60 -5.69
CA GLN A 14 -24.91 37.94 -4.68
C GLN A 14 -25.68 36.82 -3.95
N GLY A 15 -26.97 37.02 -3.67
CA GLY A 15 -27.86 36.01 -3.12
C GLY A 15 -27.94 34.77 -4.03
N ASN A 16 -28.19 34.98 -5.32
CA ASN A 16 -28.27 33.92 -6.32
C ASN A 16 -26.96 33.14 -6.47
N GLN A 17 -25.81 33.82 -6.43
CA GLN A 17 -24.49 33.15 -6.46
C GLN A 17 -24.24 32.28 -5.23
N LYS A 18 -24.61 32.75 -4.02
CA LYS A 18 -24.52 31.96 -2.79
C LYS A 18 -25.38 30.70 -2.86
N ILE A 19 -26.61 30.82 -3.35
CA ILE A 19 -27.54 29.69 -3.54
C ILE A 19 -26.95 28.67 -4.53
N LYS A 20 -26.44 29.13 -5.68
CA LYS A 20 -25.82 28.27 -6.70
C LYS A 20 -24.61 27.51 -6.14
N ASN A 21 -23.75 28.18 -5.37
CA ASN A 21 -22.59 27.55 -4.73
C ASN A 21 -22.98 26.54 -3.65
N TYR A 22 -24.03 26.82 -2.87
CA TYR A 22 -24.57 25.90 -1.88
C TYR A 22 -25.00 24.58 -2.52
N TYR A 23 -25.80 24.64 -3.60
CA TYR A 23 -26.24 23.44 -4.31
C TYR A 23 -25.09 22.67 -4.99
N LYS A 24 -24.11 23.38 -5.57
CA LYS A 24 -22.90 22.76 -6.14
C LYS A 24 -22.12 21.97 -5.09
N ARG A 25 -21.89 22.54 -3.90
CA ARG A 25 -21.20 21.87 -2.79
C ARG A 25 -21.99 20.66 -2.28
N LYS A 26 -23.31 20.79 -2.13
CA LYS A 26 -24.19 19.68 -1.71
C LYS A 26 -24.14 18.50 -2.71
N ARG A 27 -24.11 18.79 -4.01
CA ARG A 27 -23.97 17.77 -5.08
C ARG A 27 -22.61 17.05 -5.03
N LEU A 28 -21.51 17.80 -4.82
CA LEU A 28 -20.17 17.22 -4.67
C LEU A 28 -20.08 16.29 -3.46
N ILE A 29 -20.58 16.72 -2.30
CA ILE A 29 -20.62 15.90 -1.07
C ILE A 29 -21.43 14.62 -1.31
N PHE A 30 -22.57 14.73 -1.99
CA PHE A 30 -23.40 13.57 -2.31
C PHE A 30 -22.70 12.57 -3.25
N GLN A 31 -21.99 13.07 -4.27
CA GLN A 31 -21.19 12.22 -5.15
C GLN A 31 -20.05 11.52 -4.41
N GLN A 32 -19.31 12.25 -3.57
CA GLN A 32 -18.26 11.67 -2.73
C GLN A 32 -18.80 10.58 -1.80
N LYS A 33 -19.95 10.83 -1.14
CA LYS A 33 -20.61 9.83 -0.29
C LYS A 33 -21.03 8.58 -1.08
N LYS A 34 -21.52 8.73 -2.31
CA LYS A 34 -21.84 7.58 -3.19
C LYS A 34 -20.60 6.76 -3.52
N VAL A 35 -19.49 7.41 -3.89
CA VAL A 35 -18.22 6.72 -4.20
C VAL A 35 -17.68 6.01 -2.95
N LEU A 36 -17.70 6.65 -1.79
CA LEU A 36 -17.28 6.03 -0.53
C LEU A 36 -18.15 4.83 -0.16
N LYS A 37 -19.48 4.94 -0.28
CA LYS A 37 -20.39 3.83 0.02
C LYS A 37 -20.22 2.66 -0.95
N LYS A 38 -19.91 2.94 -2.23
CA LYS A 38 -19.57 1.91 -3.21
C LYS A 38 -18.26 1.20 -2.84
N LYS A 39 -17.20 1.95 -2.54
CA LYS A 39 -15.92 1.41 -2.06
C LYS A 39 -16.09 0.59 -0.77
N GLN A 40 -16.88 1.07 0.18
CA GLN A 40 -17.17 0.33 1.42
C GLN A 40 -17.90 -0.99 1.15
N LYS A 41 -18.87 -1.01 0.23
CA LYS A 41 -19.54 -2.25 -0.19
C LYS A 41 -18.59 -3.21 -0.92
N GLU A 42 -17.72 -2.71 -1.79
CA GLU A 42 -16.69 -3.51 -2.46
C GLU A 42 -15.73 -4.13 -1.44
N ILE A 43 -15.26 -3.34 -0.46
CA ILE A 43 -14.45 -3.83 0.66
C ILE A 43 -15.22 -4.88 1.46
N GLN A 44 -16.49 -4.62 1.82
CA GLN A 44 -17.29 -5.52 2.64
C GLN A 44 -17.63 -6.84 1.93
N MET A 45 -17.89 -6.82 0.62
CA MET A 45 -18.05 -8.03 -0.19
C MET A 45 -16.72 -8.78 -0.36
N SER A 46 -15.59 -8.07 -0.50
CA SER A 46 -14.28 -8.71 -0.51
C SER A 46 -14.01 -9.43 0.81
N THR A 47 -14.36 -8.83 1.95
CA THR A 47 -14.10 -9.42 3.28
C THR A 47 -14.93 -10.66 3.59
N ASN A 48 -16.17 -10.74 3.13
CA ASN A 48 -16.99 -11.95 3.31
C ASN A 48 -16.55 -13.11 2.40
N ASN A 49 -15.86 -12.82 1.29
CA ASN A 49 -15.24 -13.83 0.43
C ASN A 49 -13.79 -14.16 0.81
N LEU A 50 -13.14 -13.39 1.70
CA LEU A 50 -11.73 -13.64 2.08
C LEU A 50 -11.52 -15.07 2.56
N ARG A 51 -12.43 -15.61 3.39
CA ARG A 51 -12.33 -16.97 3.93
C ARG A 51 -12.42 -18.07 2.87
N LEU A 52 -12.99 -17.77 1.71
CA LEU A 52 -13.14 -18.72 0.60
C LEU A 52 -11.97 -18.65 -0.37
N LYS A 53 -11.07 -17.67 -0.21
CA LYS A 53 -9.90 -17.53 -1.09
C LYS A 53 -8.86 -18.60 -0.76
N PRO A 54 -8.22 -19.21 -1.77
CA PRO A 54 -7.29 -20.32 -1.55
C PRO A 54 -6.06 -19.93 -0.73
N TRP A 55 -5.66 -18.65 -0.75
CA TRP A 55 -4.53 -18.12 0.03
C TRP A 55 -4.92 -17.50 1.38
N PHE A 56 -6.16 -17.65 1.83
CA PHE A 56 -6.60 -17.04 3.09
C PHE A 56 -5.72 -17.46 4.28
N HIS A 57 -5.36 -18.74 4.32
CA HIS A 57 -4.55 -19.35 5.37
C HIS A 57 -3.05 -19.17 5.17
N TRP A 58 -2.62 -18.57 4.06
CA TRP A 58 -1.20 -18.42 3.77
C TRP A 58 -0.52 -17.43 4.71
N THR A 59 0.69 -17.77 5.14
CA THR A 59 1.57 -16.87 5.88
C THR A 59 2.06 -15.72 5.01
N ASP A 60 2.66 -14.70 5.62
CA ASP A 60 3.18 -13.55 4.88
C ASP A 60 4.28 -13.95 3.88
N GLU A 61 5.08 -14.95 4.24
CA GLU A 61 6.12 -15.53 3.41
C GLU A 61 5.53 -16.23 2.18
N GLU A 62 4.52 -17.08 2.38
CA GLU A 62 3.82 -17.82 1.31
C GLU A 62 3.16 -16.88 0.31
N ARG A 63 2.47 -15.84 0.81
CA ARG A 63 1.87 -14.79 -0.03
C ARG A 63 2.95 -14.09 -0.87
N SER A 64 4.08 -13.76 -0.27
CA SER A 64 5.18 -13.05 -0.95
C SER A 64 5.88 -13.94 -1.97
N HIS A 65 6.05 -15.23 -1.66
CA HIS A 65 6.59 -16.23 -2.58
C HIS A 65 5.66 -16.41 -3.77
N ALA A 66 4.36 -16.59 -3.56
CA ALA A 66 3.41 -16.79 -4.65
C ALA A 66 3.42 -15.59 -5.63
N ILE A 67 3.48 -14.36 -5.10
CA ILE A 67 3.64 -13.15 -5.92
C ILE A 67 4.95 -13.17 -6.69
N PHE A 68 6.07 -13.52 -6.04
CA PHE A 68 7.38 -13.64 -6.69
C PHE A 68 7.34 -14.68 -7.82
N SER A 69 6.89 -15.90 -7.54
CA SER A 69 6.82 -17.00 -8.51
C SER A 69 5.85 -16.71 -9.64
N ALA A 70 4.73 -16.04 -9.37
CA ALA A 70 3.82 -15.63 -10.42
C ALA A 70 4.46 -14.59 -11.35
N TYR A 71 5.21 -13.64 -10.79
CA TYR A 71 5.92 -12.66 -11.60
C TYR A 71 7.07 -13.31 -12.38
N GLU A 72 7.83 -14.22 -11.75
CA GLU A 72 8.86 -15.02 -12.39
C GLU A 72 8.30 -15.80 -13.58
N LYS A 73 7.19 -16.52 -13.39
CA LYS A 73 6.44 -17.28 -14.40
C LYS A 73 5.68 -16.39 -15.41
N ARG A 74 5.73 -15.06 -15.27
CA ARG A 74 5.07 -14.05 -16.12
C ARG A 74 3.53 -14.13 -16.14
N ILE A 75 2.96 -14.59 -15.03
CA ILE A 75 1.51 -14.55 -14.79
C ILE A 75 1.10 -13.14 -14.33
N LEU A 76 1.92 -12.52 -13.47
CA LEU A 76 1.85 -11.09 -13.18
C LEU A 76 2.65 -10.31 -14.19
N LYS A 77 2.16 -9.12 -14.52
CA LYS A 77 2.83 -8.19 -15.42
C LYS A 77 3.47 -7.06 -14.62
N SER A 78 4.39 -6.37 -15.26
CA SER A 78 5.05 -5.17 -14.73
C SER A 78 4.12 -3.99 -14.46
N GLU A 79 2.92 -3.97 -15.05
CA GLU A 79 1.89 -2.98 -14.74
C GLU A 79 1.22 -3.21 -13.37
N ASP A 80 1.20 -4.45 -12.88
CA ASP A 80 0.52 -4.82 -11.62
C ASP A 80 1.37 -4.51 -10.38
N LEU A 81 2.70 -4.65 -10.50
CA LEU A 81 3.66 -4.56 -9.40
C LEU A 81 4.02 -3.17 -8.84
N PRO A 82 3.95 -2.04 -9.57
CA PRO A 82 4.53 -0.78 -9.11
C PRO A 82 3.92 -0.28 -7.79
N SER A 83 2.62 -0.51 -7.58
CA SER A 83 1.93 -0.13 -6.34
C SER A 83 2.47 -0.89 -5.13
N PHE A 84 2.57 -2.23 -5.26
CA PHE A 84 3.17 -3.12 -4.27
C PHE A 84 4.62 -2.77 -3.96
N LEU A 85 5.46 -2.57 -5.00
CA LEU A 85 6.87 -2.23 -4.83
C LEU A 85 7.07 -0.88 -4.12
N ARG A 86 6.24 0.12 -4.44
CA ARG A 86 6.23 1.41 -3.74
C ARG A 86 5.79 1.25 -2.29
N ALA A 87 4.75 0.47 -2.01
CA ALA A 87 4.31 0.20 -0.65
C ALA A 87 5.41 -0.49 0.18
N ASN A 88 6.10 -1.48 -0.39
CA ASN A 88 7.23 -2.15 0.25
C ASN A 88 8.38 -1.17 0.55
N ARG A 89 8.73 -0.30 -0.40
CA ARG A 89 9.76 0.73 -0.20
C ARG A 89 9.39 1.70 0.92
N ILE A 90 8.15 2.19 0.93
CA ILE A 90 7.66 3.10 1.97
C ILE A 90 7.69 2.41 3.32
N ASN A 91 7.23 1.15 3.41
CA ASN A 91 7.27 0.38 4.65
C ASN A 91 8.70 0.26 5.18
N ASN A 92 9.65 -0.17 4.34
CA ASN A 92 11.05 -0.32 4.72
C ASN A 92 11.67 1.01 5.17
N VAL A 93 11.49 2.08 4.39
CA VAL A 93 11.99 3.41 4.75
C VAL A 93 11.37 3.88 6.06
N SER A 94 10.07 3.68 6.25
CA SER A 94 9.38 4.09 7.48
C SER A 94 9.95 3.39 8.71
N THR A 95 10.26 2.09 8.60
CA THR A 95 10.84 1.30 9.68
C THR A 95 12.21 1.81 10.10
N TRP A 96 13.06 2.17 9.14
CA TRP A 96 14.42 2.67 9.42
C TRP A 96 14.44 4.13 9.88
N VAL A 97 13.56 4.96 9.32
CA VAL A 97 13.52 6.41 9.62
C VAL A 97 12.78 6.70 10.92
N PHE A 98 11.86 5.83 11.36
CA PHE A 98 11.09 6.02 12.59
C PHE A 98 11.94 6.41 13.82
N PRO A 99 12.99 5.67 14.23
CA PRO A 99 13.77 6.03 15.42
C PRO A 99 14.43 7.41 15.31
N LEU A 100 14.84 7.81 14.11
CA LEU A 100 15.46 9.13 13.85
C LEU A 100 14.46 10.27 14.04
N ILE A 101 13.18 10.06 13.72
CA ILE A 101 12.12 11.05 13.87
C ILE A 101 11.50 11.00 15.28
N ALA A 102 11.37 9.81 15.88
CA ALA A 102 10.75 9.62 17.19
C ALA A 102 11.55 10.32 18.31
N LEU A 103 12.87 10.27 18.26
CA LEU A 103 13.74 10.86 19.29
C LEU A 103 13.57 12.39 19.45
N PRO A 104 13.64 13.22 18.39
CA PRO A 104 13.38 14.65 18.51
C PRO A 104 11.91 14.95 18.88
N LEU A 105 10.95 14.19 18.35
CA LEU A 105 9.53 14.37 18.69
C LEU A 105 9.26 14.11 20.18
N PHE A 106 9.79 13.02 20.74
CA PHE A 106 9.64 12.73 22.16
C PHE A 106 10.39 13.73 23.03
N ASN A 107 11.56 14.21 22.59
CA ASN A 107 12.28 15.30 23.26
C ASN A 107 11.48 16.61 23.27
N GLN A 108 10.61 16.86 22.29
CA GLN A 108 9.76 18.06 22.26
C GLN A 108 8.43 17.90 22.99
N SER A 109 7.93 16.67 23.14
CA SER A 109 6.61 16.37 23.70
C SER A 109 6.71 15.64 25.04
N ILE A 110 6.93 14.33 25.01
CA ILE A 110 6.90 13.40 26.15
C ILE A 110 7.92 13.80 27.24
N PHE A 111 9.15 14.10 26.84
CA PHE A 111 10.24 14.41 27.78
C PHE A 111 10.23 15.87 28.27
N LYS A 112 9.36 16.73 27.72
CA LYS A 112 9.10 18.09 28.22
C LYS A 112 7.88 18.19 29.14
N LEU A 113 7.05 17.14 29.21
CA LEU A 113 5.92 17.11 30.14
C LEU A 113 6.42 17.09 31.60
N GLY A 114 5.91 18.00 32.41
CA GLY A 114 6.40 18.25 33.78
C GLY A 114 6.36 17.04 34.71
N PHE A 115 5.54 16.03 34.43
CA PHE A 115 5.51 14.76 35.18
C PHE A 115 6.77 13.92 34.94
N ALA A 116 7.22 13.80 33.69
CA ALA A 116 8.44 13.07 33.35
C ALA A 116 9.68 13.78 33.92
N GLN A 117 9.68 15.12 33.92
CA GLN A 117 10.75 15.90 34.54
C GLN A 117 10.75 15.76 36.07
N ARG A 118 9.60 15.84 36.74
CA ARG A 118 9.51 15.79 38.21
C ARG A 118 9.95 14.45 38.82
N ILE A 119 9.66 13.33 38.15
CA ILE A 119 10.03 12.00 38.66
C ILE A 119 11.52 11.69 38.44
N LEU A 120 12.15 12.28 37.42
CA LEU A 120 13.48 11.88 36.94
C LEU A 120 14.57 12.94 37.10
N LEU A 121 14.25 14.19 37.51
CA LEU A 121 15.23 15.25 37.82
C LEU A 121 16.19 14.90 38.95
N THR A 122 15.83 13.94 39.81
CA THR A 122 16.67 13.44 40.91
C THR A 122 17.67 12.37 40.47
N ARG A 123 17.62 11.91 39.21
CA ARG A 123 18.46 10.83 38.69
C ARG A 123 19.66 11.37 37.90
N PRO A 124 20.81 10.65 37.91
CA PRO A 124 21.99 11.06 37.14
C PRO A 124 21.69 11.08 35.64
N ALA A 125 22.40 11.94 34.90
CA ALA A 125 22.19 12.14 33.46
C ALA A 125 22.21 10.84 32.64
N ILE A 126 23.01 9.85 33.05
CA ILE A 126 23.12 8.55 32.39
C ILE A 126 21.78 7.80 32.43
N GLU A 127 21.11 7.75 33.59
CA GLU A 127 19.81 7.08 33.74
C GLU A 127 18.74 7.73 32.85
N TRP A 128 18.80 9.06 32.70
CA TRP A 128 17.91 9.79 31.80
C TRP A 128 18.12 9.46 30.32
N HIS A 129 19.38 9.35 29.88
CA HIS A 129 19.68 8.93 28.51
C HIS A 129 19.23 7.49 28.24
N CYS A 130 19.48 6.56 29.17
CA CYS A 130 18.99 5.18 29.08
C CYS A 130 17.47 5.12 28.96
N PHE A 131 16.74 5.90 29.77
CA PHE A 131 15.28 5.98 29.70
C PHE A 131 14.77 6.47 28.34
N LYS A 132 15.38 7.52 27.77
CA LYS A 132 15.01 8.01 26.44
C LYS A 132 15.23 6.96 25.36
N ILE A 133 16.38 6.30 25.38
CA ILE A 133 16.71 5.23 24.43
C ILE A 133 15.72 4.07 24.56
N ALA A 134 15.43 3.62 25.79
CA ALA A 134 14.48 2.56 26.06
C ALA A 134 13.06 2.93 25.59
N THR A 135 12.63 4.18 25.81
CA THR A 135 11.33 4.68 25.34
C THR A 135 11.25 4.67 23.82
N VAL A 136 12.30 5.15 23.13
CA VAL A 136 12.35 5.11 21.66
C VAL A 136 12.36 3.66 21.16
N ALA A 137 13.14 2.77 21.77
CA ALA A 137 13.18 1.35 21.40
C ALA A 137 11.82 0.67 21.58
N ALA A 138 11.14 0.88 22.71
CA ALA A 138 9.80 0.35 22.96
C ALA A 138 8.78 0.90 21.93
N SER A 139 8.85 2.20 21.62
CA SER A 139 7.98 2.80 20.61
C SER A 139 8.26 2.27 19.20
N TRP A 140 9.51 1.94 18.90
CA TRP A 140 9.89 1.37 17.61
C TRP A 140 9.38 -0.06 17.46
N LEU A 141 9.46 -0.87 18.53
CA LEU A 141 8.80 -2.18 18.57
C LEU A 141 7.28 -2.05 18.38
N ALA A 142 6.63 -1.07 19.02
CA ALA A 142 5.21 -0.83 18.80
C ALA A 142 4.92 -0.40 17.34
N TRP A 143 5.78 0.43 16.75
CA TRP A 143 5.67 0.84 15.35
C TRP A 143 5.78 -0.33 14.38
N LEU A 144 6.72 -1.25 14.62
CA LEU A 144 6.87 -2.47 13.80
C LEU A 144 5.59 -3.33 13.78
N ASN A 145 4.85 -3.39 14.89
CA ASN A 145 3.62 -4.18 15.00
C ASN A 145 2.37 -3.47 14.46
N PHE A 146 2.30 -2.14 14.58
CA PHE A 146 1.08 -1.37 14.28
C PHE A 146 1.24 -0.35 13.14
N SER A 147 2.29 -0.46 12.34
CA SER A 147 2.57 0.48 11.25
C SER A 147 1.43 0.48 10.21
N PRO A 148 0.86 1.65 9.87
CA PRO A 148 -0.14 1.76 8.81
C PRO A 148 0.46 1.44 7.43
N PHE A 149 1.79 1.56 7.28
CA PHE A 149 2.49 1.24 6.04
C PHE A 149 2.59 -0.27 5.81
N TYR A 150 2.72 -1.04 6.90
CA TYR A 150 2.68 -2.50 6.82
C TYR A 150 1.28 -2.98 6.40
N ARG A 151 0.22 -2.43 7.00
CA ARG A 151 -1.16 -2.74 6.57
C ARG A 151 -1.43 -2.38 5.11
N LYS A 152 -0.88 -1.25 4.64
CA LYS A 152 -0.96 -0.90 3.22
C LYS A 152 -0.25 -1.95 2.35
N LEU A 153 0.93 -2.40 2.73
CA LEU A 153 1.67 -3.45 2.03
C LEU A 153 0.87 -4.76 1.97
N GLU A 154 0.24 -5.17 3.07
CA GLU A 154 -0.63 -6.35 3.10
C GLU A 154 -1.81 -6.23 2.14
N ASN A 155 -2.49 -5.07 2.11
CA ASN A 155 -3.60 -4.84 1.17
C ASN A 155 -3.14 -4.94 -0.29
N GLU A 156 -1.94 -4.47 -0.62
CA GLU A 156 -1.39 -4.60 -1.98
C GLU A 156 -1.03 -6.05 -2.31
N LYS A 157 -0.56 -6.85 -1.33
CA LYS A 157 -0.35 -8.30 -1.51
C LYS A 157 -1.68 -9.01 -1.79
N GLU A 158 -2.71 -8.70 -1.02
CA GLU A 158 -4.05 -9.26 -1.24
C GLU A 158 -4.59 -8.88 -2.62
N TYR A 159 -4.44 -7.62 -3.05
CA TYR A 159 -4.82 -7.19 -4.39
C TYR A 159 -4.10 -7.97 -5.50
N LEU A 160 -2.79 -8.23 -5.35
CA LEU A 160 -2.04 -9.03 -6.31
C LEU A 160 -2.50 -10.49 -6.33
N LEU A 161 -2.80 -11.09 -5.17
CA LEU A 161 -3.32 -12.45 -5.09
C LEU A 161 -4.72 -12.58 -5.70
N ASP A 162 -5.59 -11.59 -5.49
CA ASP A 162 -6.90 -11.50 -6.16
C ASP A 162 -6.71 -11.42 -7.68
N THR A 163 -5.72 -10.66 -8.13
CA THR A 163 -5.38 -10.56 -9.56
C THR A 163 -4.90 -11.90 -10.10
N LEU A 164 -4.11 -12.65 -9.32
CA LEU A 164 -3.66 -13.99 -9.69
C LEU A 164 -4.84 -14.95 -9.84
N GLU A 165 -5.74 -15.03 -8.88
CA GLU A 165 -6.94 -15.87 -8.96
C GLU A 165 -7.80 -15.53 -10.17
N SER A 166 -7.95 -14.25 -10.49
CA SER A 166 -8.70 -13.83 -11.68
C SER A 166 -8.08 -14.33 -12.99
N ARG A 167 -6.76 -14.58 -13.00
CA ARG A 167 -5.99 -15.01 -14.18
C ARG A 167 -5.81 -16.52 -14.28
N ILE A 168 -5.55 -17.20 -13.16
CA ILE A 168 -5.19 -18.63 -13.12
C ILE A 168 -6.14 -19.48 -12.29
N GLY A 169 -7.11 -18.88 -11.60
CA GLY A 169 -8.11 -19.60 -10.79
C GLY A 169 -7.50 -20.29 -9.58
N ILE A 170 -7.89 -21.54 -9.35
CA ILE A 170 -7.47 -22.34 -8.19
C ILE A 170 -5.98 -22.73 -8.28
N ASN A 171 -5.39 -22.73 -9.48
CA ASN A 171 -3.98 -23.04 -9.70
C ASN A 171 -3.01 -22.03 -9.07
N VAL A 172 -3.52 -20.98 -8.39
CA VAL A 172 -2.73 -20.15 -7.48
C VAL A 172 -2.02 -21.01 -6.43
N LEU A 173 -2.63 -22.13 -6.00
CA LEU A 173 -2.04 -23.04 -5.03
C LEU A 173 -0.67 -23.58 -5.47
N ASP A 174 -0.52 -23.92 -6.75
CA ASP A 174 0.71 -24.46 -7.35
C ASP A 174 1.88 -23.45 -7.34
N LEU A 175 1.63 -22.18 -7.00
CA LEU A 175 2.67 -21.17 -6.85
C LEU A 175 3.39 -21.27 -5.49
N ASN A 176 2.84 -22.03 -4.53
CA ASN A 176 3.35 -22.16 -3.17
C ASN A 176 3.90 -23.57 -2.84
N ASP A 177 4.00 -24.49 -3.80
CA ASP A 177 4.35 -25.90 -3.55
C ASP A 177 5.75 -26.14 -2.99
N ALA A 178 6.67 -25.17 -3.07
CA ALA A 178 8.07 -25.37 -2.73
C ALA A 178 8.71 -24.20 -1.97
N LEU A 179 8.06 -23.69 -0.92
CA LEU A 179 8.63 -22.61 -0.11
C LEU A 179 9.79 -23.09 0.79
N PRO A 180 11.03 -22.63 0.59
CA PRO A 180 12.12 -22.91 1.51
C PRO A 180 11.88 -22.28 2.89
N ARG A 181 11.99 -23.09 3.96
CA ARG A 181 11.72 -22.68 5.35
C ARG A 181 12.59 -21.52 5.87
N TRP A 182 13.73 -21.25 5.24
CA TRP A 182 14.69 -20.24 5.68
C TRP A 182 14.50 -18.87 5.02
N THR A 183 13.60 -18.76 4.03
CA THR A 183 13.34 -17.48 3.34
C THR A 183 12.26 -16.67 4.02
N THR A 184 12.47 -15.35 4.10
CA THR A 184 11.52 -14.40 4.68
C THR A 184 10.72 -13.68 3.60
N SER A 185 9.58 -13.09 3.97
CA SER A 185 8.78 -12.27 3.05
C SER A 185 9.57 -11.09 2.48
N GLN A 186 10.45 -10.49 3.29
CA GLN A 186 11.31 -9.39 2.85
C GLN A 186 12.32 -9.83 1.78
N GLU A 187 12.84 -11.04 1.85
CA GLU A 187 13.73 -11.59 0.84
C GLU A 187 13.00 -11.81 -0.49
N TYR A 188 11.77 -12.33 -0.47
CA TYR A 188 10.94 -12.41 -1.69
C TYR A 188 10.63 -11.04 -2.27
N ASN A 189 10.25 -10.07 -1.44
CA ASN A 189 9.99 -8.70 -1.91
C ASN A 189 11.23 -8.07 -2.55
N ARG A 190 12.42 -8.34 -1.98
CA ARG A 190 13.71 -7.91 -2.54
C ARG A 190 13.95 -8.56 -3.90
N ARG A 191 13.76 -9.87 -4.03
CA ARG A 191 13.91 -10.61 -5.30
C ARG A 191 12.92 -10.14 -6.36
N THR A 192 11.66 -9.91 -6.00
CA THR A 192 10.65 -9.34 -6.90
C THR A 192 11.07 -7.97 -7.41
N GLN A 193 11.58 -7.09 -6.54
CA GLN A 193 12.11 -5.79 -6.95
C GLN A 193 13.31 -5.92 -7.89
N GLN A 194 14.22 -6.87 -7.63
CA GLN A 194 15.37 -7.13 -8.49
C GLN A 194 14.93 -7.60 -9.88
N LEU A 195 14.03 -8.58 -9.94
CA LEU A 195 13.48 -9.08 -11.19
C LEU A 195 12.73 -7.99 -11.96
N TYR A 196 11.98 -7.13 -11.26
CA TYR A 196 11.29 -6.00 -11.86
C TYR A 196 12.27 -5.00 -12.47
N ASN A 197 13.35 -4.68 -11.75
CA ASN A 197 14.39 -3.79 -12.25
C ASN A 197 15.18 -4.40 -13.41
N GLN A 198 15.38 -5.71 -13.44
CA GLN A 198 16.02 -6.41 -14.57
C GLN A 198 15.17 -6.32 -15.84
N ARG A 199 13.85 -6.44 -15.71
CA ARG A 199 12.90 -6.44 -16.84
C ARG A 199 12.52 -5.06 -17.34
N ASN A 200 12.53 -4.04 -16.47
CA ASN A 200 12.09 -2.66 -16.78
C ASN A 200 13.19 -1.60 -16.62
N GLY A 201 14.41 -2.02 -16.30
CA GLY A 201 15.52 -1.11 -16.10
C GLY A 201 16.01 -0.47 -17.39
N PHE A 202 16.85 0.55 -17.28
CA PHE A 202 17.46 1.22 -18.44
C PHE A 202 18.25 0.25 -19.35
N PHE A 203 18.85 -0.79 -18.76
CA PHE A 203 19.58 -1.83 -19.50
C PHE A 203 18.71 -3.04 -19.87
N ALA A 204 17.39 -2.98 -19.66
CA ALA A 204 16.48 -4.01 -20.12
C ALA A 204 16.43 -3.99 -21.66
N GLY A 205 16.68 -5.14 -22.28
CA GLY A 205 16.87 -5.30 -23.72
C GLY A 205 18.34 -5.45 -24.13
N LEU A 206 19.28 -4.92 -23.34
CA LEU A 206 20.72 -5.09 -23.58
C LEU A 206 21.28 -6.30 -22.81
N LEU A 207 21.02 -6.36 -21.49
CA LEU A 207 21.56 -7.40 -20.60
C LEU A 207 20.53 -8.49 -20.28
N TYR A 208 19.25 -8.16 -20.40
CA TYR A 208 18.13 -9.02 -20.04
C TYR A 208 17.00 -8.88 -21.05
N PRO A 209 16.23 -9.94 -21.34
CA PRO A 209 15.07 -9.86 -22.23
C PRO A 209 13.98 -8.95 -21.64
N GLN A 210 13.42 -8.07 -22.47
CA GLN A 210 12.29 -7.22 -22.10
C GLN A 210 10.99 -8.03 -21.96
N GLU A 211 10.13 -7.60 -21.04
CA GLU A 211 8.92 -8.34 -20.67
C GLU A 211 7.90 -8.46 -21.82
N GLU A 212 7.75 -7.40 -22.63
CA GLU A 212 6.75 -7.27 -23.70
C GLU A 212 6.82 -8.39 -24.77
N SER A 213 7.94 -9.10 -24.87
CA SER A 213 8.17 -10.09 -25.93
C SER A 213 7.76 -11.52 -25.59
N SER A 214 7.19 -11.77 -24.40
CA SER A 214 7.32 -13.11 -23.83
C SER A 214 6.04 -13.67 -23.19
N ARG A 215 5.61 -14.84 -23.68
CA ARG A 215 4.45 -15.58 -23.15
C ARG A 215 4.72 -16.09 -21.72
N PRO A 216 3.67 -16.38 -20.94
CA PRO A 216 3.79 -17.15 -19.70
C PRO A 216 4.68 -18.37 -19.92
N LEU A 217 5.61 -18.61 -19.00
CA LEU A 217 6.57 -19.71 -19.10
C LEU A 217 5.93 -21.08 -18.80
N VAL A 218 4.69 -21.09 -18.34
CA VAL A 218 3.92 -22.29 -18.05
C VAL A 218 2.87 -22.47 -19.13
N ASP A 219 2.62 -23.73 -19.50
CA ASP A 219 1.76 -24.09 -20.62
C ASP A 219 0.36 -23.51 -20.41
N ILE A 220 -0.03 -22.55 -21.26
CA ILE A 220 -1.27 -21.78 -21.12
C ILE A 220 -2.50 -22.70 -21.17
N ALA A 221 -2.36 -23.89 -21.76
CA ALA A 221 -3.41 -24.91 -21.83
C ALA A 221 -3.84 -25.45 -20.45
N SER A 222 -3.00 -25.35 -19.41
CA SER A 222 -3.37 -25.74 -18.04
C SER A 222 -4.07 -24.62 -17.25
N PHE A 223 -4.13 -23.39 -17.78
CA PHE A 223 -4.78 -22.26 -17.11
C PHE A 223 -6.10 -21.87 -17.81
N PRO A 224 -7.23 -21.80 -17.08
CA PRO A 224 -8.50 -21.41 -17.68
C PRO A 224 -8.46 -19.97 -18.21
N LYS A 225 -8.89 -19.83 -19.47
CA LYS A 225 -8.91 -18.61 -20.31
C LYS A 225 -9.37 -17.33 -19.59
N ASN A 226 -8.44 -16.41 -19.35
CA ASN A 226 -8.63 -14.95 -19.34
C ASN A 226 -7.32 -14.19 -19.64
N LEU A 227 -6.43 -14.76 -20.45
CA LEU A 227 -5.27 -14.01 -20.93
C LEU A 227 -5.73 -12.89 -21.85
N HIS A 228 -5.45 -11.65 -21.45
CA HIS A 228 -5.56 -10.49 -22.33
C HIS A 228 -4.86 -10.81 -23.65
N LYS A 229 -5.61 -10.87 -24.76
CA LYS A 229 -5.03 -10.92 -26.11
C LYS A 229 -4.30 -9.59 -26.33
N GLU A 230 -3.00 -9.55 -26.05
CA GLU A 230 -2.17 -8.42 -26.45
C GLU A 230 -1.96 -8.45 -27.97
N LYS A 231 -2.10 -7.28 -28.60
CA LYS A 231 -1.66 -7.06 -29.97
C LYS A 231 -0.13 -6.99 -29.95
N LEU A 232 0.52 -7.94 -30.62
CA LEU A 232 1.94 -7.86 -30.94
C LEU A 232 2.16 -6.62 -31.82
N THR A 233 2.74 -5.56 -31.27
CA THR A 233 3.40 -4.53 -32.08
C THR A 233 4.80 -5.04 -32.43
N LYS A 234 5.08 -5.09 -33.73
CA LYS A 234 6.37 -5.47 -34.32
C LYS A 234 7.44 -4.43 -34.04
#